data_AF-A0A816X9U4-F1
#
_entry.id   AF-A0A816X9U4-F1
#
_cell.length_a   1.000
_cell.length_b   1.000
_cell.length_c   1.000
_cell.angle_alpha   90.00
_cell.angle_beta   90.00
_cell.angle_gamma   90.00
#
_symmetry.space_group_name_H-M   'P 1'
#
loop_
_entity.id
_entity.type
_entity.pdbx_description
1 polymer ?
#
loop_
_entity_poly.entity_id
_entity_poly.type
_entity_poly.pdbx_seq_one_letter_code
_entity_poly.pdbx_strand_id
1 'polypeptide(L)'
;MIDTIISHGCFLRLQECSFQRSIFGDWSRLYYGVELQDTLMLGTDYYQTESGIVSLLAEGKVPIGIGRETKIRKCIIDKNAKIGKKA
;
A
#
# COMPACT_ATOMS: atom_id res chain seq x y z
N MET A 1 4.62 -10.35 -10.26
CA MET A 1 5.30 -9.04 -10.20
C MET A 1 6.14 -8.91 -11.45
N ILE A 2 5.94 -7.85 -12.22
CA ILE A 2 6.62 -7.64 -13.51
C ILE A 2 7.12 -6.19 -13.52
N ASP A 3 8.39 -5.97 -13.83
CA ASP A 3 8.99 -4.62 -13.94
C ASP A 3 8.68 -3.70 -12.75
N THR A 4 8.73 -4.24 -11.53
CA THR A 4 8.38 -3.49 -10.31
C THR A 4 9.60 -3.33 -9.43
N ILE A 5 9.82 -2.11 -8.94
CA ILE A 5 10.89 -1.79 -7.99
C ILE A 5 10.28 -1.67 -6.61
N ILE A 6 10.85 -2.38 -5.63
CA ILE A 6 10.43 -2.34 -4.23
C ILE A 6 11.60 -1.83 -3.42
N SER A 7 11.43 -0.69 -2.79
CA SER A 7 12.45 -0.11 -1.93
C SER A 7 12.45 -0.77 -0.54
N HIS A 8 13.38 -0.35 0.31
CA HIS A 8 13.63 -1.03 1.57
C HIS A 8 12.48 -0.87 2.58
N GLY A 9 12.36 -1.86 3.47
CA GLY A 9 11.39 -1.87 4.57
C GLY A 9 9.91 -1.82 4.16
N CYS A 10 9.58 -2.13 2.91
CA CYS A 10 8.20 -2.29 2.47
C CYS A 10 7.52 -3.48 3.17
N PHE A 11 6.28 -3.29 3.59
CA PHE A 11 5.45 -4.31 4.21
C PHE A 11 4.35 -4.73 3.24
N LEU A 12 4.58 -5.86 2.55
CA LEU A 12 3.71 -6.34 1.47
C LEU A 12 3.01 -7.63 1.88
N ARG A 13 1.68 -7.59 1.99
CA ARG A 13 0.87 -8.79 2.19
C ARG A 13 0.55 -9.42 0.82
N LEU A 14 1.54 -10.11 0.23
CA LEU A 14 1.57 -10.51 -1.18
C LEU A 14 0.48 -11.50 -1.67
N GLN A 15 -0.35 -12.06 -0.80
CA GLN A 15 -1.40 -12.97 -1.24
C GLN A 15 -2.38 -12.23 -2.16
N GLU A 16 -2.62 -12.82 -3.33
CA GLU A 16 -3.50 -12.32 -4.39
C GLU A 16 -3.12 -10.93 -4.93
N CYS A 17 -1.89 -10.47 -4.70
CA CYS A 17 -1.43 -9.18 -5.19
C CYS A 17 -0.87 -9.27 -6.62
N SER A 18 -1.12 -8.24 -7.43
CA SER A 18 -0.56 -8.10 -8.79
C SER A 18 0.08 -6.73 -8.97
N PHE A 19 1.39 -6.71 -9.23
CA PHE A 19 2.15 -5.48 -9.43
C PHE A 19 2.86 -5.51 -10.78
N GLN A 20 2.65 -4.46 -11.58
CA GLN A 20 3.23 -4.33 -12.91
C GLN A 20 3.72 -2.90 -13.14
N ARG A 21 4.95 -2.75 -13.66
CA ARG A 21 5.53 -1.45 -14.06
C ARG A 21 5.32 -0.36 -12.98
N SER A 22 5.67 -0.70 -11.74
CA SER A 22 5.36 0.14 -10.58
C SER A 22 6.58 0.32 -9.67
N ILE A 23 6.61 1.41 -8.92
CA ILE A 23 7.70 1.73 -8.00
C ILE A 23 7.10 1.96 -6.61
N PHE A 24 7.58 1.21 -5.62
CA PHE A 24 7.22 1.40 -4.22
C PHE A 24 8.39 2.03 -3.48
N GLY A 25 8.16 3.24 -2.96
CA GLY A 25 9.08 3.97 -2.11
C GLY A 25 9.17 3.36 -0.71
N ASP A 26 10.04 3.92 0.11
CA ASP A 26 10.45 3.35 1.39
C ASP A 26 9.27 3.18 2.35
N TRP A 27 9.28 2.06 3.08
CA TRP A 27 8.26 1.73 4.08
C TRP A 27 6.82 1.71 3.54
N SER A 28 6.64 1.44 2.24
CA SER A 28 5.32 1.27 1.64
C SER A 28 4.58 0.09 2.27
N ARG A 29 3.27 0.27 2.54
CA ARG A 29 2.40 -0.75 3.11
C ARG A 29 1.26 -1.09 2.17
N LEU A 30 1.14 -2.38 1.81
CA LEU A 30 0.11 -2.90 0.92
C LEU A 30 -0.54 -4.14 1.54
N TYR A 31 -1.87 -4.17 1.51
CA TYR A 31 -2.65 -5.29 2.01
C TYR A 31 -2.98 -6.31 0.90
N TYR A 32 -3.69 -7.38 1.27
CA TYR A 32 -4.08 -8.49 0.40
C TYR A 32 -4.90 -8.05 -0.81
N GLY A 33 -4.71 -8.75 -1.94
CA GLY A 33 -5.53 -8.54 -3.14
C GLY A 33 -5.30 -7.19 -3.84
N VAL A 34 -4.20 -6.49 -3.55
CA VAL A 34 -3.93 -5.18 -4.15
C VAL A 34 -3.36 -5.34 -5.56
N GLU A 35 -3.92 -4.59 -6.50
CA GLU A 35 -3.45 -4.52 -7.89
C GLU A 35 -2.90 -3.12 -8.19
N LEU A 36 -1.61 -3.01 -8.50
CA LEU A 36 -0.97 -1.76 -8.93
C LEU A 36 -0.36 -1.91 -10.32
N GLN A 37 -0.70 -0.97 -11.21
CA GLN A 37 -0.17 -0.93 -12.57
C GLN A 37 0.27 0.49 -12.93
N ASP A 38 1.44 0.66 -13.54
CA ASP A 38 1.92 1.99 -13.98
C ASP A 38 1.86 3.04 -12.84
N THR A 39 2.24 2.64 -11.62
CA THR A 39 2.00 3.43 -10.41
C THR A 39 3.29 3.70 -9.65
N LEU A 40 3.47 4.95 -9.22
CA LEU A 40 4.53 5.36 -8.30
C LEU A 40 3.90 5.59 -6.91
N MET A 41 4.33 4.85 -5.90
CA MET A 41 3.96 5.09 -4.51
C MET A 41 5.17 5.63 -3.75
N LEU A 42 5.05 6.79 -3.12
CA LEU A 42 6.19 7.44 -2.45
C LEU A 42 6.58 6.80 -1.11
N GLY A 43 5.67 6.05 -0.48
CA GLY A 43 5.94 5.34 0.77
C GLY A 43 5.42 6.07 2.01
N THR A 44 6.12 5.90 3.14
CA THR A 44 5.70 6.46 4.44
C THR A 44 6.87 7.07 5.21
N ASP A 45 6.60 8.05 6.06
CA ASP A 45 7.61 8.70 6.93
C ASP A 45 7.71 8.06 8.32
N TYR A 46 6.69 7.31 8.72
CA TYR A 46 6.60 6.73 10.05
C TYR A 46 5.88 5.39 10.06
N TYR A 47 6.34 4.53 10.96
CA TYR A 47 5.76 3.22 11.15
C TYR A 47 4.46 3.30 11.96
N GLN A 48 3.40 2.65 11.48
CA GLN A 48 2.22 2.35 12.29
C GLN A 48 2.35 0.95 12.89
N THR A 49 2.24 0.87 14.21
CA THR A 49 2.24 -0.42 14.92
C THR A 49 1.01 -1.23 14.56
N GLU A 50 1.13 -2.57 14.61
CA GLU A 50 -0.02 -3.45 14.35
C GLU A 50 -1.17 -3.20 15.33
N SER A 51 -0.87 -2.92 16.61
CA SER A 51 -1.90 -2.54 17.59
C SER A 51 -2.60 -1.23 17.22
N GLY A 52 -1.85 -0.22 16.78
CA GLY A 52 -2.42 1.06 16.33
C GLY A 52 -3.27 0.91 15.08
N ILE A 53 -2.87 0.05 14.15
CA ILE A 53 -3.66 -0.29 12.95
C ILE A 53 -4.98 -0.94 13.35
N VAL A 54 -4.96 -1.90 14.28
CA VAL A 54 -6.18 -2.57 14.77
C VAL A 54 -7.12 -1.59 15.45
N SER A 55 -6.61 -0.70 16.30
CA SER A 55 -7.41 0.35 16.95
C SER A 55 -8.04 1.30 15.92
N LEU A 56 -7.27 1.76 14.92
CA LEU A 56 -7.81 2.63 13.86
C LEU A 56 -8.93 1.95 13.07
N LEU A 57 -8.75 0.67 12.72
CA LEU A 57 -9.77 -0.09 12.00
C LEU A 57 -11.02 -0.30 12.87
N ALA A 58 -10.88 -0.54 14.18
CA ALA A 58 -12.00 -0.66 15.11
C ALA A 58 -12.78 0.66 15.25
N GLU A 59 -12.10 1.80 15.11
CA GLU A 59 -12.71 3.14 15.03
C GLU A 59 -13.30 3.47 13.64
N GLY A 60 -13.23 2.56 12.67
CA GLY A 60 -13.69 2.80 11.31
C GLY A 60 -12.80 3.72 10.47
N LYS A 61 -11.57 4.00 10.93
CA LYS A 61 -10.58 4.82 10.22
C LYS A 61 -9.73 3.97 9.28
N VAL A 62 -9.10 4.64 8.31
CA VAL A 62 -8.21 4.01 7.32
C VAL A 62 -6.74 4.17 7.75
N PRO A 63 -5.98 3.06 7.94
CA PRO A 63 -4.54 3.11 8.15
C PRO A 63 -3.77 3.63 6.93
N ILE A 64 -2.50 3.97 7.12
CA ILE A 64 -1.60 4.37 6.03
C ILE A 64 -1.29 3.15 5.16
N GLY A 65 -1.22 3.40 3.85
CA GLY A 65 -0.96 2.41 2.83
C GLY A 65 -2.20 2.11 1.99
N ILE A 66 -2.16 0.96 1.32
CA ILE A 66 -3.17 0.54 0.34
C ILE A 66 -4.02 -0.59 0.90
N GLY A 67 -5.29 -0.29 1.19
CA GLY A 67 -6.26 -1.24 1.73
C GLY A 67 -6.54 -2.42 0.79
N ARG A 68 -7.14 -3.47 1.36
CA ARG A 68 -7.41 -4.75 0.67
C ARG A 68 -8.22 -4.56 -0.61
N GLU A 69 -7.96 -5.42 -1.61
CA GLU A 69 -8.73 -5.49 -2.87
C GLU A 69 -8.80 -4.16 -3.65
N THR A 70 -7.84 -3.28 -3.44
CA THR A 70 -7.75 -1.97 -4.10
C THR A 70 -7.05 -2.10 -5.45
N LYS A 71 -7.56 -1.38 -6.46
CA LYS A 71 -6.98 -1.42 -7.81
C LYS A 71 -6.63 -0.02 -8.28
N ILE A 72 -5.34 0.24 -8.47
CA ILE A 72 -4.85 1.57 -8.88
C ILE A 72 -4.03 1.43 -10.16
N ARG A 73 -4.26 2.34 -11.10
CA ARG A 73 -3.57 2.37 -12.38
C ARG A 73 -3.17 3.79 -12.75
N LYS A 74 -1.99 3.99 -13.32
CA LYS A 74 -1.52 5.27 -13.88
C LYS A 74 -1.64 6.42 -12.86
N CYS A 75 -1.13 6.19 -11.65
CA CYS A 75 -1.29 7.10 -10.52
C CYS A 75 0.05 7.38 -9.82
N ILE A 76 0.14 8.54 -9.20
CA ILE A 76 1.19 8.84 -8.22
C ILE A 76 0.50 8.91 -6.85
N ILE A 77 0.89 8.02 -5.95
CA ILE A 77 0.39 7.93 -4.58
C ILE A 77 1.38 8.64 -3.67
N ASP A 78 0.95 9.76 -3.13
CA ASP A 78 1.76 10.61 -2.26
C ASP A 78 2.09 9.94 -0.92
N LYS A 79 3.04 10.52 -0.20
CA LYS A 79 3.56 9.98 1.06
C LYS A 79 2.46 9.94 2.13
N ASN A 80 2.46 8.87 2.91
CA ASN A 80 1.51 8.66 4.01
C ASN A 80 0.03 8.57 3.57
N ALA A 81 -0.24 8.31 2.28
CA ALA A 81 -1.60 8.12 1.78
C ALA A 81 -2.35 7.03 2.55
N LYS A 82 -3.66 7.26 2.78
CA LYS A 82 -4.58 6.36 3.48
C LYS A 82 -5.66 5.91 2.53
N ILE A 83 -5.43 4.81 1.82
CA ILE A 83 -6.37 4.30 0.82
C ILE A 83 -7.17 3.15 1.42
N GLY A 84 -8.49 3.31 1.43
CA GLY A 84 -9.44 2.34 1.99
C GLY A 84 -9.44 1.02 1.22
N LYS A 85 -10.17 0.02 1.75
CA LYS A 85 -10.40 -1.23 1.02
C LYS A 85 -11.31 -0.99 -0.20
N LYS A 86 -11.08 -1.74 -1.29
CA LYS A 86 -11.89 -1.70 -2.52
C LYS A 86 -12.01 -0.29 -3.13
N ALA A 87 -10.93 0.49 -3.04
CA ALA A 87 -10.81 1.78 -3.73
C ALA A 87 -10.44 1.60 -5.21
#